data_AF-A0AAV0BK11-F1
#
_entry.id   AF-A0AAV0BK11-F1
#
_cell.length_a   1.000
_cell.length_b   1.000
_cell.length_c   1.000
_cell.angle_alpha   90.00
_cell.angle_beta   90.00
_cell.angle_gamma   90.00
#
_symmetry.space_group_name_H-M   'P 1'
#
loop_
_entity.id
_entity.type
_entity.pdbx_description
1 polymer ?
#
loop_
_entity_poly.entity_id
_entity_poly.type
_entity_poly.pdbx_seq_one_letter_code
_entity_poly.pdbx_strand_id
1 'polypeptide(L)'
;MRSVTSVNSNEGSGVEDVELDDPKLSSNVAWAPCQGDFPVKGKVAALREFGNKRPEVAADPVFQLVDHLFQVAPGVLTEHGKTKNPFPNVDAASGCLLHHYGMVEFEYYTVLFGCSRAMGALSQLVWDRVHNLPIERPKSLSMEAIAKIVGA
;
A
#
# COMPACT_ATOMS: atom_id res chain seq x y z
N MET A 1 -11.57 -17.48 20.18
CA MET A 1 -11.14 -18.86 20.47
C MET A 1 -11.95 -19.84 19.62
N ARG A 2 -11.47 -20.15 18.41
CA ARG A 2 -11.92 -21.30 17.63
C ARG A 2 -10.66 -21.93 17.04
N SER A 3 -10.11 -22.90 17.75
CA SER A 3 -9.08 -23.78 17.20
C SER A 3 -9.77 -24.73 16.23
N VAL A 4 -9.34 -24.74 14.97
CA VAL A 4 -9.65 -25.84 14.06
C VAL A 4 -8.49 -26.80 14.18
N THR A 5 -8.72 -27.90 14.89
CA THR A 5 -7.84 -29.06 14.90
C THR A 5 -8.11 -29.89 13.65
N SER A 6 -7.09 -30.08 12.80
CA SER A 6 -7.04 -31.24 11.92
C SER A 6 -5.67 -31.91 12.00
N VAL A 7 -5.75 -33.23 12.11
CA VAL A 7 -4.75 -34.22 12.50
C VAL A 7 -3.47 -34.16 11.66
N ASN A 8 -2.34 -34.25 12.36
CA ASN A 8 -1.00 -34.35 11.78
C ASN A 8 -0.67 -35.82 11.47
N SER A 9 -0.18 -36.10 10.26
CA SER A 9 0.61 -37.29 9.99
C SER A 9 1.76 -36.90 9.06
N ASN A 10 2.91 -36.68 9.68
CA ASN A 10 4.28 -36.70 9.13
C ASN A 10 4.55 -35.93 7.83
N GLU A 11 5.15 -34.75 7.94
CA GLU A 11 6.52 -34.44 7.47
C GLU A 11 6.79 -32.93 7.60
N GLY A 12 8.05 -32.57 7.84
CA GLY A 12 8.44 -31.31 8.45
C GLY A 12 8.36 -30.06 7.57
N SER A 13 7.96 -28.97 8.21
CA SER A 13 8.48 -27.62 7.98
C SER A 13 7.98 -26.76 9.12
N GLY A 14 8.89 -26.16 9.91
CA GLY A 14 8.52 -25.24 10.97
C GLY A 14 7.78 -24.05 10.38
N VAL A 15 6.47 -24.00 10.61
CA VAL A 15 5.65 -22.80 10.41
C VAL A 15 5.56 -22.19 11.80
N GLU A 16 6.35 -21.14 12.04
CA GLU A 16 6.13 -20.30 13.21
C GLU A 16 4.81 -19.55 13.01
N ASP A 17 3.91 -19.66 13.98
CA ASP A 17 2.65 -18.93 14.04
C ASP A 17 2.95 -17.43 14.17
N VAL A 18 2.75 -16.67 13.09
CA VAL A 18 2.83 -15.20 13.14
C VAL A 18 1.53 -14.67 13.75
N GLU A 19 1.60 -14.24 15.00
CA GLU A 19 0.54 -13.49 15.69
C GLU A 19 0.27 -12.18 14.94
N LEU A 20 -0.95 -12.02 14.41
CA LEU A 20 -1.38 -10.87 13.60
C LEU A 20 -1.58 -9.57 14.43
N ASP A 21 -1.39 -9.62 15.75
CA ASP A 21 -1.68 -8.53 16.69
C ASP A 21 -0.42 -7.79 17.19
N ASP A 22 0.70 -7.88 16.46
CA ASP A 22 1.96 -7.23 16.85
C ASP A 22 2.05 -5.79 16.31
N PRO A 23 1.99 -4.72 17.16
CA PRO A 23 1.91 -3.33 16.70
C PRO A 23 3.17 -2.85 15.93
N LYS A 24 4.30 -3.54 16.10
CA LYS A 24 5.55 -3.31 15.36
C LYS A 24 5.52 -3.86 13.93
N LEU A 25 4.64 -4.83 13.65
CA LEU A 25 4.48 -5.42 12.32
C LEU A 25 3.67 -4.48 11.40
N SER A 26 2.64 -3.80 11.93
CA SER A 26 1.78 -2.90 11.14
C SER A 26 2.49 -1.67 10.54
N SER A 27 3.57 -1.20 11.15
CA SER A 27 4.31 0.00 10.73
C SER A 27 5.60 -0.31 9.95
N ASN A 28 6.17 -1.51 10.14
CA ASN A 28 7.42 -1.92 9.48
C ASN A 28 7.23 -2.89 8.30
N VAL A 29 6.05 -3.52 8.12
CA VAL A 29 5.83 -4.43 6.97
C VAL A 29 5.74 -3.68 5.64
N ALA A 30 5.42 -2.39 5.64
CA ALA A 30 5.42 -1.61 4.41
C ALA A 30 6.84 -1.28 3.89
N TRP A 31 7.87 -1.27 4.76
CA TRP A 31 9.15 -0.62 4.47
C TRP A 31 10.40 -1.30 5.02
N ALA A 32 10.31 -2.49 5.64
CA ALA A 32 11.52 -3.22 6.02
C ALA A 32 12.37 -3.50 4.77
N PRO A 33 13.67 -3.12 4.74
CA PRO A 33 14.58 -3.61 3.71
C PRO A 33 14.54 -5.14 3.80
N CYS A 34 14.10 -5.75 2.71
CA CYS A 34 13.85 -7.18 2.56
C CYS A 34 15.11 -7.98 2.91
N GLN A 35 15.23 -8.38 4.18
CA GLN A 35 16.18 -9.38 4.66
C GLN A 35 15.39 -10.68 4.84
N GLY A 36 15.10 -11.35 3.74
CA GLY A 36 14.40 -12.65 3.72
C GLY A 36 13.43 -12.80 2.55
N ASP A 37 13.41 -13.99 1.94
CA ASP A 37 12.63 -14.40 0.77
C ASP A 37 11.10 -14.45 1.01
N PHE A 38 10.48 -13.34 1.41
CA PHE A 38 9.03 -13.18 1.35
C PHE A 38 8.65 -12.45 0.05
N PRO A 39 7.77 -12.99 -0.82
CA PRO A 39 7.63 -12.53 -2.21
C PRO A 39 6.91 -11.18 -2.39
N VAL A 40 6.46 -10.51 -1.33
CA VAL A 40 5.60 -9.32 -1.44
C VAL A 40 6.40 -8.02 -1.23
N LYS A 41 7.01 -7.54 -2.31
CA LYS A 41 7.65 -6.21 -2.34
C LYS A 41 6.58 -5.11 -2.25
N GLY A 42 6.88 -4.02 -1.55
CA GLY A 42 6.02 -2.83 -1.53
C GLY A 42 5.78 -2.29 -2.94
N LYS A 43 4.61 -1.67 -3.18
CA LYS A 43 4.16 -1.27 -4.54
C LYS A 43 5.20 -0.43 -5.30
N VAL A 44 5.88 0.49 -4.63
CA VAL A 44 6.94 1.32 -5.23
C VAL A 44 8.14 0.50 -5.64
N ALA A 45 8.58 -0.42 -4.77
CA ALA A 45 9.73 -1.28 -5.04
C ALA A 45 9.46 -2.21 -6.24
N ALA A 46 8.22 -2.71 -6.39
CA ALA A 46 7.82 -3.50 -7.53
C ALA A 46 7.87 -2.69 -8.85
N LEU A 47 7.38 -1.45 -8.85
CA LEU A 47 7.44 -0.56 -10.02
C LEU A 47 8.87 -0.16 -10.38
N ARG A 48 9.69 0.10 -9.36
CA ARG A 48 11.11 0.40 -9.53
C ARG A 48 11.88 -0.78 -10.13
N GLU A 49 11.64 -1.99 -9.63
CA GLU A 49 12.20 -3.20 -10.22
C GLU A 49 11.73 -3.44 -11.66
N PHE A 50 10.46 -3.16 -11.95
CA PHE A 50 9.91 -3.26 -13.30
C PHE A 50 10.65 -2.34 -14.28
N GLY A 51 10.93 -1.10 -13.87
CA GLY A 51 11.69 -0.15 -14.69
C GLY A 51 13.17 -0.53 -14.82
N ASN A 52 13.81 -0.97 -13.73
CA ASN A 52 15.22 -1.39 -13.76
C ASN A 52 15.50 -2.65 -14.59
N LYS A 53 14.51 -3.55 -14.72
CA LYS A 53 14.63 -4.75 -15.57
C LYS A 53 14.58 -4.45 -17.07
N ARG A 54 14.13 -3.27 -17.47
CA ARG A 54 13.89 -2.90 -18.85
C ARG A 54 14.86 -1.81 -19.29
N PRO A 55 15.82 -2.11 -20.19
CA PRO A 55 16.83 -1.15 -20.59
C PRO A 55 16.25 0.12 -21.22
N GLU A 56 15.13 0.02 -21.93
CA GLU A 56 14.41 1.14 -22.52
C GLU A 56 13.85 2.10 -21.47
N VAL A 57 13.29 1.57 -20.38
CA VAL A 57 12.74 2.37 -19.28
C VAL A 57 13.87 2.91 -18.39
N ALA A 58 14.89 2.10 -18.12
CA ALA A 58 16.05 2.49 -17.32
C ALA A 58 16.86 3.63 -17.97
N ALA A 59 16.83 3.73 -19.30
CA ALA A 59 17.45 4.82 -20.06
C ALA A 59 16.59 6.11 -20.06
N ASP A 60 15.32 6.06 -19.66
CA ASP A 60 14.44 7.23 -19.67
C ASP A 60 14.89 8.25 -18.59
N PRO A 61 15.16 9.52 -18.97
CA PRO A 61 15.56 10.55 -18.02
C PRO A 61 14.52 10.80 -16.91
N VAL A 62 13.23 10.62 -17.19
CA VAL A 62 12.15 10.79 -16.21
C VAL A 62 12.19 9.67 -15.18
N PHE A 63 12.43 8.43 -15.61
CA PHE A 63 12.56 7.30 -14.70
C PHE A 63 13.83 7.40 -13.85
N GLN A 64 14.95 7.81 -14.43
CA GLN A 64 16.20 8.05 -13.70
C GLN A 64 16.04 9.12 -12.61
N LEU A 65 15.31 10.20 -12.90
CA LEU A 65 14.99 11.22 -11.91
C LEU A 65 14.21 10.63 -10.73
N VAL A 66 13.19 9.82 -11.00
CA VAL A 66 12.39 9.14 -9.96
C VAL A 66 13.26 8.16 -9.15
N ASP A 67 14.14 7.40 -9.80
CA ASP A 67 15.06 6.48 -9.12
C ASP A 67 16.03 7.22 -8.19
N HIS A 68 16.59 8.34 -8.65
CA HIS A 68 17.48 9.18 -7.85
C HIS A 68 16.73 9.82 -6.66
N LEU A 69 15.51 10.32 -6.88
CA LEU A 69 14.67 10.86 -5.82
C LEU A 69 14.34 9.80 -4.76
N PHE A 70 14.07 8.56 -5.18
CA PHE A 70 13.83 7.45 -4.26
C PHE A 70 15.03 7.20 -3.32
N GLN A 71 16.25 7.41 -3.79
CA GLN A 71 17.47 7.22 -3.00
C GLN A 71 17.79 8.43 -2.10
N VAL A 72 17.64 9.65 -2.62
CA VAL A 72 18.12 10.87 -1.94
C VAL A 72 17.06 11.49 -1.02
N ALA A 73 15.79 11.52 -1.44
CA ALA A 73 14.74 12.25 -0.74
C ALA A 73 14.49 11.76 0.70
N PRO A 74 14.51 10.44 1.02
CA PRO A 74 14.30 9.99 2.39
C PRO A 74 15.35 10.51 3.37
N GLY A 75 16.61 10.63 2.94
CA GLY A 75 17.70 11.17 3.78
C GLY A 75 17.45 12.64 4.13
N VAL A 76 17.19 13.46 3.11
CA VAL A 76 16.91 14.89 3.26
C VAL A 76 15.66 15.13 4.12
N LEU A 77 14.60 14.33 3.93
CA LEU A 77 13.36 14.45 4.71
C LEU A 77 13.55 14.06 6.18
N THR A 78 14.48 13.15 6.47
CA THR A 78 14.82 12.76 7.85
C THR A 78 15.58 13.87 8.56
N GLU A 79 16.52 14.52 7.88
CA GLU A 79 17.28 15.66 8.41
C GLU A 79 16.39 16.86 8.73
N HIS A 80 15.38 17.13 7.90
CA HIS A 80 14.44 18.23 8.12
C HIS A 80 13.46 18.00 9.30
N GLY A 81 13.28 16.76 9.79
CA GLY A 81 12.53 16.44 11.01
C GLY A 81 11.03 16.78 11.03
N LYS A 82 10.47 17.33 9.95
CA LYS A 82 9.03 17.68 9.83
C LYS A 82 8.17 16.51 9.37
N THR A 83 8.78 15.47 8.80
CA THR A 83 8.08 14.38 8.14
C THR A 83 8.01 13.17 9.07
N LYS A 84 6.80 12.67 9.34
CA LYS A 84 6.60 11.48 10.18
C LYS A 84 7.07 10.18 9.51
N ASN A 85 6.89 10.07 8.19
CA ASN A 85 7.36 8.94 7.38
C ASN A 85 7.99 9.47 6.07
N PRO A 86 9.30 9.32 5.86
CA PRO A 86 10.01 9.91 4.71
C PRO A 86 9.96 9.04 3.43
N PHE A 87 9.29 7.89 3.44
CA PHE A 87 9.27 6.96 2.30
C PHE A 87 8.17 7.28 1.26
N PRO A 88 8.45 7.07 -0.04
CA PRO A 88 7.53 7.40 -1.13
C PRO A 88 6.39 6.37 -1.27
N ASN A 89 5.29 6.77 -1.92
CA ASN A 89 4.15 5.91 -2.21
C ASN A 89 4.11 5.47 -3.69
N VAL A 90 3.15 4.61 -4.05
CA VAL A 90 3.01 4.04 -5.42
C VAL A 90 2.90 5.11 -6.51
N ASP A 91 2.27 6.24 -6.18
CA ASP A 91 2.01 7.33 -7.13
C ASP A 91 3.30 8.05 -7.54
N ALA A 92 4.35 7.98 -6.73
CA ALA A 92 5.66 8.56 -7.04
C ALA A 92 6.38 7.85 -8.21
N ALA A 93 6.00 6.60 -8.53
CA ALA A 93 6.66 5.79 -9.56
C ALA A 93 5.74 5.34 -10.71
N SER A 94 4.42 5.25 -10.50
CA SER A 94 3.51 4.77 -11.55
C SER A 94 3.43 5.72 -12.75
N GLY A 95 3.49 7.03 -12.52
CA GLY A 95 3.30 8.03 -13.58
C GLY A 95 4.41 8.07 -14.62
N CYS A 96 5.68 7.91 -14.22
CA CYS A 96 6.81 7.91 -15.15
C CYS A 96 6.80 6.67 -16.06
N LEU A 97 6.35 5.53 -15.54
CA LEU A 97 6.22 4.30 -16.34
C LEU A 97 5.12 4.43 -17.39
N LEU A 98 3.94 4.94 -17.03
CA LEU A 98 2.85 5.16 -17.99
C LEU A 98 3.25 6.15 -19.09
N HIS A 99 3.95 7.23 -18.70
CA HIS A 99 4.43 8.24 -19.63
C HIS A 99 5.44 7.67 -20.64
N HIS A 100 6.34 6.79 -20.19
CA HIS A 100 7.33 6.13 -21.06
C HIS A 100 6.68 5.29 -22.17
N TYR A 101 5.57 4.61 -21.87
CA TYR A 101 4.84 3.79 -22.85
C TYR A 101 3.87 4.59 -23.73
N GLY A 102 3.93 5.93 -23.70
CA GLY A 102 3.15 6.79 -24.58
C GLY A 102 1.77 7.18 -24.06
N MET A 103 1.44 6.89 -22.80
CA MET A 103 0.26 7.47 -22.15
C MET A 103 0.61 8.84 -21.60
N VAL A 104 0.37 9.89 -22.38
CA VAL A 104 0.72 11.27 -22.02
C VAL A 104 -0.46 12.05 -21.44
N GLU A 105 -1.65 11.48 -21.51
CA GLU A 105 -2.90 12.07 -21.03
C GLU A 105 -3.04 11.88 -19.51
N PHE A 106 -2.46 12.81 -18.74
CA PHE A 106 -2.46 12.77 -17.27
C PHE A 106 -3.87 12.68 -16.66
N GLU A 107 -4.87 13.30 -17.29
CA GLU A 107 -6.28 13.22 -16.83
C GLU A 107 -6.82 11.78 -16.85
N TYR A 108 -6.32 10.95 -17.77
CA TYR A 108 -6.76 9.57 -17.97
C TYR A 108 -6.17 8.60 -16.94
N TYR A 109 -5.11 8.98 -16.21
CA TYR A 109 -4.48 8.11 -15.21
C TYR A 109 -5.44 7.69 -14.10
N THR A 110 -6.40 8.55 -13.77
CA THR A 110 -7.44 8.28 -12.76
C THR A 110 -8.39 7.16 -13.19
N VAL A 111 -8.62 7.00 -14.50
CA VAL A 111 -9.46 5.92 -15.04
C VAL A 111 -8.78 4.56 -14.82
N LEU A 112 -7.48 4.45 -15.09
CA LEU A 112 -6.71 3.24 -14.80
C LEU A 112 -6.72 2.90 -13.31
N PHE A 113 -6.59 3.90 -12.45
CA PHE A 113 -6.69 3.72 -11.01
C PHE A 113 -8.09 3.20 -10.60
N GLY A 114 -9.16 3.76 -11.18
CA GLY A 114 -10.54 3.30 -10.98
C GLY A 114 -10.75 1.84 -11.37
N CYS A 115 -10.26 1.44 -12.55
CA CYS A 115 -10.33 0.06 -13.02
C CYS A 115 -9.59 -0.91 -12.08
N SER A 116 -8.38 -0.55 -11.63
CA SER A 116 -7.63 -1.36 -10.67
C SER A 116 -8.33 -1.46 -9.31
N ARG A 117 -8.90 -0.35 -8.81
CA ARG A 117 -9.62 -0.32 -7.53
C ARG A 117 -10.92 -1.11 -7.55
N ALA A 118 -11.60 -1.17 -8.69
CA ALA A 118 -12.83 -1.94 -8.85
C ALA A 118 -12.63 -3.42 -8.49
N MET A 119 -11.49 -4.03 -8.85
CA MET A 119 -11.21 -5.43 -8.50
C MET A 119 -11.23 -5.70 -6.99
N GLY A 120 -10.68 -4.78 -6.19
CA GLY A 120 -10.67 -4.90 -4.73
C GLY A 120 -11.97 -4.48 -4.06
N ALA A 121 -12.66 -3.47 -4.61
CA ALA A 121 -13.94 -3.02 -4.06
C ALA A 121 -15.05 -4.05 -4.32
N LEU A 122 -15.10 -4.64 -5.51
CA LEU A 122 -16.09 -5.66 -5.87
C LEU A 122 -15.85 -6.98 -5.12
N SER A 123 -14.61 -7.38 -4.89
CA SER A 123 -14.32 -8.58 -4.09
C SER A 123 -14.80 -8.40 -2.65
N GLN A 124 -14.54 -7.24 -2.05
CA GLN A 124 -15.05 -6.92 -0.71
C GLN A 124 -16.59 -6.88 -0.71
N LEU A 125 -17.21 -6.30 -1.73
CA LEU A 125 -18.67 -6.23 -1.85
C LEU A 125 -19.31 -7.63 -1.86
N VAL A 126 -18.71 -8.61 -2.53
CA VAL A 126 -19.17 -10.01 -2.50
C VAL A 126 -19.13 -10.55 -1.08
N TRP A 127 -18.02 -10.35 -0.36
CA TRP A 127 -17.91 -10.77 1.04
C TRP A 127 -18.89 -10.06 1.96
N ASP A 128 -19.16 -8.78 1.75
CA ASP A 128 -20.14 -8.02 2.54
C ASP A 128 -21.56 -8.58 2.38
N ARG A 129 -21.89 -9.11 1.19
CA ARG A 129 -23.17 -9.80 0.94
C ARG A 129 -23.18 -11.19 1.56
N VAL A 130 -22.10 -11.94 1.48
CA VAL A 130 -21.96 -13.25 2.14
C VAL A 130 -22.13 -13.12 3.66
N HIS A 131 -21.56 -12.09 4.26
CA HIS A 131 -21.67 -11.82 5.69
C HIS A 131 -22.94 -11.06 6.10
N ASN A 132 -23.82 -10.72 5.14
CA ASN A 132 -25.04 -9.94 5.38
C ASN A 132 -24.79 -8.69 6.23
N LEU A 133 -23.72 -7.94 5.94
CA LEU A 133 -23.41 -6.74 6.71
C LEU A 133 -24.57 -5.73 6.59
N PRO A 134 -25.03 -5.14 7.71
CA PRO A 134 -26.13 -4.20 7.72
C PRO A 134 -25.74 -2.88 7.05
N ILE A 135 -26.74 -2.03 6.80
CA ILE A 135 -26.51 -0.69 6.25
C ILE A 135 -25.60 0.14 7.17
N GLU A 136 -24.55 0.73 6.60
CA GLU A 136 -23.74 1.72 7.30
C GLU A 136 -24.55 3.00 7.52
N ARG A 137 -24.80 3.34 8.78
CA ARG A 137 -25.57 4.55 9.14
C ARG A 137 -24.87 5.33 10.25
N PRO A 138 -23.79 6.07 9.94
CA PRO A 138 -23.14 6.94 10.92
C PRO A 138 -24.07 8.10 11.32
N LYS A 139 -24.01 8.52 12.58
CA LYS A 139 -24.77 9.67 13.08
C LYS A 139 -23.97 10.95 12.85
N SER A 140 -24.52 11.90 12.08
CA SER A 140 -23.95 13.24 11.90
C SER A 140 -24.34 14.17 13.05
N LEU A 141 -23.42 15.01 13.51
CA LEU A 141 -23.66 16.03 14.54
C LEU A 141 -23.17 17.38 14.04
N SER A 142 -23.90 18.46 14.34
CA SER A 142 -23.45 19.83 14.10
C SER A 142 -22.46 20.28 15.18
N MET A 143 -21.71 21.35 14.91
CA MET A 143 -20.79 21.93 15.89
C MET A 143 -21.53 22.39 17.16
N GLU A 144 -22.76 22.91 17.04
CA GLU A 144 -23.61 23.28 18.18
C GLU A 144 -24.00 22.07 19.03
N ALA A 145 -24.34 20.95 18.39
CA ALA A 145 -24.65 19.71 19.09
C ALA A 145 -23.41 19.16 19.82
N ILE A 146 -22.22 19.30 19.23
CA ILE A 146 -20.95 18.91 19.85
C ILE A 146 -20.62 19.83 21.04
N ALA A 147 -20.75 21.15 20.89
CA ALA A 147 -20.52 22.12 21.96
C ALA A 147 -21.43 21.86 23.17
N LYS A 148 -22.71 21.57 22.91
CA LYS A 148 -23.68 21.17 23.94
C LYS A 148 -23.33 19.85 24.64
N ILE A 149 -22.72 18.90 23.94
CA ILE A 149 -22.23 17.63 24.54
C ILE A 149 -20.99 17.88 25.40
N VAL A 150 -20.10 18.79 25.00
CA VAL A 150 -18.85 19.11 25.70
C VAL A 150 -19.06 20.11 26.84
N GLY A 151 -20.18 20.84 26.87
CA GLY A 151 -20.52 21.81 27.91
C GLY A 151 -19.81 23.17 27.74
N ALA A 152 -19.44 23.51 26.51
CA ALA A 152 -18.84 24.80 26.14
C ALA A 152 -19.92 25.82 25.73
#